data_AF-A0A945G684-F1
#
_entry.id   AF-A0A945G684-F1
#
_cell.length_a   1.000
_cell.length_b   1.000
_cell.length_c   1.000
_cell.angle_alpha   90.00
_cell.angle_beta   90.00
_cell.angle_gamma   90.00
#
_symmetry.space_group_name_H-M   'P 1'
#
loop_
_entity.id
_entity.type
_entity.pdbx_description
1 polymer ?
#
loop_
_entity_poly.entity_id
_entity_poly.type
_entity_poly.pdbx_seq_one_letter_code
_entity_poly.pdbx_strand_id
1 'polypeptide(L)'
;MTDPRYKKLAEVLTGYSTVLKKGDTVLFDVTDTPDAFAVELVRAARKRGAIPLVETRSARVGREMIMNTSEQHAKTVRDIELNRMKKCDAYVAVRGSHNATENSDIPSNNLSMYSRTL
;
A
#
# COMPACT_ATOMS: atom_id res chain seq x y z
N MET A 1 23.15 8.89 -3.78
CA MET A 1 22.29 10.09 -3.93
C MET A 1 20.91 9.61 -4.34
N THR A 2 19.85 9.96 -3.61
CA THR A 2 18.48 9.53 -3.95
C THR A 2 18.01 10.24 -5.22
N ASP A 3 17.27 9.54 -6.08
CA ASP A 3 16.69 10.13 -7.29
C ASP A 3 15.82 11.36 -6.93
N PRO A 4 16.08 12.56 -7.50
CA PRO A 4 15.34 13.76 -7.16
C PRO A 4 13.84 13.67 -7.52
N ARG A 5 13.46 12.79 -8.45
CA ARG A 5 12.07 12.56 -8.83
C ARG A 5 11.26 11.92 -7.70
N TYR A 6 11.89 11.06 -6.89
CA TYR A 6 11.26 10.43 -5.73
C TYR A 6 10.87 11.48 -4.68
N LYS A 7 11.81 12.36 -4.35
CA LYS A 7 11.54 13.47 -3.44
C LYS A 7 10.40 14.37 -3.95
N LYS A 8 10.45 14.75 -5.23
CA LYS A 8 9.43 15.62 -5.84
C LYS A 8 8.04 14.97 -5.77
N LEU A 9 7.92 13.70 -6.13
CA LEU A 9 6.65 12.99 -6.08
C LEU A 9 6.14 12.82 -4.64
N ALA A 10 7.02 12.46 -3.70
CA ALA A 10 6.66 12.33 -2.29
C ALA A 10 6.13 13.65 -1.71
N GLU A 11 6.72 14.79 -2.08
CA GLU A 11 6.25 16.12 -1.68
C GLU A 11 4.87 16.47 -2.26
N VAL A 12 4.58 16.05 -3.50
CA VAL A 12 3.25 16.24 -4.11
C VAL A 12 2.20 15.37 -3.40
N LEU A 13 2.49 14.09 -3.21
CA LEU A 13 1.54 13.14 -2.61
C LEU A 13 1.19 13.53 -1.18
N THR A 14 2.17 13.87 -0.36
CA THR A 14 1.97 14.28 1.04
C THR A 14 1.48 15.73 1.19
N GLY A 15 1.63 16.55 0.15
CA GLY A 15 1.23 17.96 0.14
C GLY A 15 -0.07 18.19 -0.61
N TYR A 16 -0.01 18.25 -1.93
CA TYR A 16 -1.16 18.60 -2.75
C TYR A 16 -2.25 17.52 -2.72
N SER A 17 -1.88 16.23 -2.82
CA SER A 17 -2.87 15.15 -2.97
C SER A 17 -3.60 14.80 -1.68
N THR A 18 -2.90 14.84 -0.55
CA THR A 18 -3.47 14.41 0.75
C THR A 18 -3.56 15.53 1.77
N VAL A 19 -2.90 16.67 1.53
CA VAL A 19 -2.91 17.86 2.40
C VAL A 19 -2.63 17.48 3.86
N LEU A 20 -1.62 16.63 4.08
CA LEU A 20 -1.31 16.10 5.42
C LEU A 20 -0.98 17.22 6.39
N LYS A 21 -1.55 17.12 7.58
CA LYS A 21 -1.35 18.03 8.70
C LYS A 21 -0.60 17.35 9.83
N LYS A 22 -0.17 18.16 10.79
CA LYS A 22 0.47 17.66 12.01
C LYS A 22 -0.53 16.78 12.77
N GLY A 23 -0.11 15.56 13.10
CA GLY A 23 -0.93 14.58 13.81
C GLY A 23 -1.69 13.61 12.91
N ASP A 24 -1.85 13.91 11.62
CA ASP A 24 -2.52 13.00 10.68
C ASP A 24 -1.74 11.69 10.58
N THR A 25 -2.42 10.56 10.69
CA THR A 25 -1.85 9.25 10.42
C THR A 25 -2.03 8.90 8.96
N VAL A 26 -0.95 8.63 8.24
CA VAL A 26 -0.99 8.27 6.82
C VAL A 26 -0.44 6.87 6.59
N LEU A 27 -1.18 6.05 5.84
CA LEU A 27 -0.71 4.75 5.40
C LEU A 27 -0.15 4.82 3.96
N PHE A 28 1.14 4.55 3.82
CA PHE A 28 1.79 4.27 2.55
C PHE A 28 1.80 2.76 2.28
N ASP A 29 1.01 2.32 1.32
CA ASP A 29 0.97 0.91 0.89
C ASP A 29 1.70 0.78 -0.45
N VAL A 30 2.91 0.26 -0.39
CA VAL A 30 3.90 0.29 -1.45
C VAL A 30 4.14 -1.11 -1.96
N THR A 31 3.74 -1.40 -3.20
CA THR A 31 3.90 -2.71 -3.83
C THR A 31 4.98 -2.65 -4.89
N ASP A 32 5.94 -3.58 -4.86
CA ASP A 32 6.98 -3.77 -5.89
C ASP A 32 7.63 -2.45 -6.38
N THR A 33 7.88 -1.54 -5.44
CA THR A 33 8.45 -0.22 -5.72
C THR A 33 9.75 -0.08 -4.92
N PRO A 34 10.76 0.66 -5.42
CA PRO A 34 12.03 0.80 -4.71
C PRO A 34 11.87 1.37 -3.31
N ASP A 35 12.53 0.76 -2.32
CA ASP A 35 12.56 1.22 -0.92
C ASP A 35 12.98 2.68 -0.78
N ALA A 36 13.87 3.14 -1.67
CA ALA A 36 14.31 4.52 -1.72
C ALA A 36 13.14 5.51 -1.87
N PHE A 37 12.07 5.15 -2.59
CA PHE A 37 10.88 6.00 -2.69
C PHE A 37 10.02 5.95 -1.43
N ALA A 38 9.84 4.77 -0.82
CA ALA A 38 9.14 4.64 0.46
C ALA A 38 9.81 5.48 1.57
N VAL A 39 11.14 5.51 1.60
CA VAL A 39 11.91 6.37 2.50
C VAL A 39 11.62 7.85 2.25
N GLU A 40 11.53 8.30 1.00
CA GLU A 40 11.18 9.69 0.68
C GLU A 40 9.73 10.04 1.07
N LEU A 41 8.77 9.11 0.95
CA LEU A 41 7.40 9.29 1.45
C LEU A 41 7.36 9.51 2.97
N VAL A 42 8.07 8.67 3.73
CA VAL A 42 8.20 8.80 5.19
C VAL A 42 8.80 10.15 5.57
N ARG A 43 9.88 10.57 4.90
CA ARG A 43 10.52 11.87 5.14
C ARG A 43 9.57 13.03 4.84
N ALA A 44 8.85 12.97 3.71
CA ALA A 44 7.93 14.02 3.29
C ALA A 44 6.71 14.14 4.23
N ALA A 45 6.18 13.03 4.75
CA ALA A 45 5.12 13.02 5.75
C ALA A 45 5.60 13.62 7.09
N ARG A 46 6.74 13.17 7.60
CA ARG A 46 7.31 13.69 8.85
C ARG A 46 7.65 15.17 8.78
N LYS A 47 8.10 15.68 7.64
CA LYS A 47 8.32 17.12 7.40
C LYS A 47 7.05 17.96 7.64
N ARG A 48 5.87 17.36 7.52
CA ARG A 48 4.55 17.98 7.78
C ARG A 48 4.01 17.71 9.18
N GLY A 49 4.75 16.95 10.00
CA GLY A 49 4.32 16.53 11.33
C GLY A 49 3.29 15.39 11.33
N ALA A 50 3.06 14.75 10.17
CA ALA A 50 2.21 13.58 10.06
C ALA A 50 2.93 12.31 10.60
N ILE A 51 2.14 11.28 10.92
CA ILE A 51 2.58 10.01 11.48
C ILE A 51 2.49 8.94 10.37
N PRO A 52 3.62 8.60 9.70
CA PRO A 52 3.59 7.64 8.62
C PRO A 52 3.57 6.19 9.12
N LEU A 53 2.67 5.40 8.56
CA LEU A 53 2.68 3.94 8.57
C LEU A 53 3.08 3.45 7.18
N VAL A 54 3.93 2.44 7.09
CA VAL A 54 4.40 1.89 5.80
C VAL A 54 4.12 0.40 5.74
N GLU A 55 3.57 -0.03 4.61
CA GLU A 55 3.50 -1.43 4.20
C GLU A 55 4.29 -1.61 2.91
N THR A 56 5.20 -2.57 2.88
CA THR A 56 5.90 -2.97 1.66
C THR A 56 5.42 -4.36 1.25
N ARG A 57 4.80 -4.45 0.07
CA ARG A 57 4.25 -5.70 -0.46
C ARG A 57 5.00 -6.14 -1.72
N SER A 58 5.02 -7.44 -1.94
CA SER A 58 5.40 -8.03 -3.22
C SER A 58 4.18 -8.64 -3.88
N ALA A 59 3.94 -8.36 -5.17
CA ALA A 59 2.85 -8.98 -5.90
C ALA A 59 3.01 -10.50 -5.96
N ARG A 60 4.24 -11.02 -6.03
CA ARG A 60 4.53 -12.47 -6.01
C ARG A 60 4.04 -13.15 -4.75
N VAL A 61 4.28 -12.52 -3.60
CA VAL A 61 3.80 -13.03 -2.30
C VAL A 61 2.28 -12.92 -2.21
N GLY A 62 1.71 -11.79 -2.66
CA GLY A 62 0.26 -11.62 -2.72
C GLY A 62 -0.43 -12.66 -3.60
N ARG A 63 0.17 -12.99 -4.75
CA ARG A 63 -0.29 -14.04 -5.66
C ARG A 63 -0.36 -15.40 -4.95
N GLU A 64 0.72 -15.81 -4.29
CA GLU A 64 0.75 -17.07 -3.53
C GLU A 64 -0.28 -17.11 -2.39
N MET A 65 -0.48 -15.99 -1.69
CA MET A 65 -1.50 -15.88 -0.65
C MET A 65 -2.93 -16.08 -1.19
N ILE A 66 -3.19 -15.62 -2.41
CA ILE A 66 -4.53 -15.71 -3.03
C ILE A 66 -4.72 -17.06 -3.74
N MET A 67 -3.65 -17.68 -4.25
CA MET A 67 -3.69 -18.91 -5.05
C MET A 67 -4.59 -20.00 -4.45
N ASN A 68 -4.48 -20.25 -3.14
CA ASN A 68 -5.30 -21.21 -2.40
C ASN A 68 -6.08 -20.55 -1.24
N THR A 69 -6.58 -19.33 -1.45
CA THR A 69 -7.29 -18.61 -0.40
C THR A 69 -8.62 -19.27 -0.01
N SER A 70 -9.07 -19.01 1.22
CA SER A 70 -10.38 -19.39 1.73
C SER A 70 -11.16 -18.16 2.19
N GLU A 71 -12.48 -18.31 2.38
CA GLU A 71 -13.31 -17.23 2.92
C GLU A 71 -12.88 -16.83 4.32
N GLN A 72 -12.45 -17.79 5.15
CA GLN A 72 -11.92 -17.52 6.48
C GLN A 72 -10.66 -16.65 6.38
N HIS A 73 -9.72 -17.00 5.50
CA HIS A 73 -8.50 -16.21 5.27
C HIS A 73 -8.84 -14.79 4.79
N ALA A 74 -9.73 -14.67 3.79
CA ALA A 74 -10.14 -13.37 3.26
C ALA A 74 -10.81 -12.48 4.33
N LYS A 75 -11.68 -13.05 5.18
CA LYS A 75 -12.29 -12.31 6.32
C LYS A 75 -11.25 -11.83 7.31
N THR A 76 -10.26 -12.67 7.64
CA THR A 76 -9.17 -12.28 8.54
C THR A 76 -8.37 -11.11 7.96
N VAL A 77 -8.02 -11.16 6.68
CA VAL A 77 -7.31 -10.05 6.02
C VAL A 77 -8.18 -8.78 6.03
N ARG A 78 -9.46 -8.89 5.64
CA ARG A 78 -10.42 -7.76 5.69
C ARG A 78 -10.42 -7.09 7.06
N ASP A 79 -10.55 -7.85 8.13
CA ASP A 79 -10.68 -7.31 9.48
C ASP A 79 -9.41 -6.57 9.93
N ILE A 80 -8.23 -7.08 9.55
CA ILE A 80 -6.95 -6.43 9.81
C ILE A 80 -6.83 -5.13 9.03
N GLU A 81 -7.07 -5.16 7.72
CA GLU A 81 -6.95 -3.99 6.84
C GLU A 81 -7.97 -2.90 7.22
N LEU A 82 -9.22 -3.29 7.51
CA LEU A 82 -10.26 -2.37 7.96
C LEU A 82 -9.89 -1.68 9.28
N ASN A 83 -9.35 -2.43 10.25
CA ASN A 83 -8.89 -1.85 11.51
C ASN A 83 -7.74 -0.86 11.30
N ARG A 84 -6.83 -1.16 10.37
CA ARG A 84 -5.74 -0.24 10.00
C ARG A 84 -6.28 1.02 9.34
N MET A 85 -7.18 0.89 8.37
CA MET A 85 -7.77 2.04 7.67
C MET A 85 -8.57 2.94 8.60
N LYS A 86 -9.30 2.38 9.58
CA LYS A 86 -10.01 3.15 10.61
C LYS A 86 -9.11 4.03 11.48
N LYS A 87 -7.80 3.77 11.51
CA LYS A 87 -6.79 4.53 12.27
C LYS A 87 -5.98 5.49 11.41
N CYS A 88 -6.29 5.59 10.11
CA CYS A 88 -5.57 6.45 9.18
C CYS A 88 -6.47 7.58 8.72
N ASP A 89 -5.92 8.79 8.69
CA ASP A 89 -6.54 9.99 8.14
C ASP A 89 -6.32 10.08 6.61
N ALA A 90 -5.25 9.43 6.12
CA ALA A 90 -4.93 9.36 4.70
C ALA A 90 -4.37 7.99 4.31
N TYR A 91 -4.59 7.62 3.04
CA TYR A 91 -4.06 6.40 2.43
C TYR A 91 -3.46 6.72 1.06
N VAL A 92 -2.26 6.23 0.81
CA VAL A 92 -1.57 6.38 -0.47
C VAL A 92 -1.07 5.00 -0.91
N ALA A 93 -1.64 4.51 -2.00
CA ALA A 93 -1.21 3.30 -2.67
C ALA A 93 -0.19 3.63 -3.76
N VAL A 94 0.97 2.98 -3.72
CA VAL A 94 1.96 3.02 -4.80
C VAL A 94 2.06 1.61 -5.37
N ARG A 95 1.73 1.47 -6.66
CA ARG A 95 1.70 0.19 -7.35
C ARG A 95 2.80 0.14 -8.40
N GLY A 96 3.93 -0.43 -8.01
CA GLY A 96 4.90 -0.96 -8.95
C GLY A 96 4.50 -2.36 -9.39
N SER A 97 5.19 -2.87 -10.41
CA SER A 97 5.03 -4.24 -10.87
C SER A 97 6.29 -4.67 -11.61
N HIS A 98 6.85 -5.81 -11.19
CA HIS A 98 7.89 -6.49 -11.95
C HIS A 98 7.30 -7.35 -13.08
N ASN A 99 6.02 -7.71 -12.96
CA ASN A 99 5.30 -8.58 -13.88
C ASN A 99 3.81 -8.18 -13.92
N ALA A 100 3.37 -7.68 -15.08
CA ALA A 100 2.00 -7.21 -15.26
C ALA A 100 0.96 -8.34 -15.19
N THR A 101 1.36 -9.59 -15.40
CA THR A 101 0.46 -10.76 -15.40
C THR A 101 0.66 -11.64 -14.17
N GLU A 102 1.20 -11.10 -13.07
CA GLU A 102 1.51 -11.90 -11.88
C GLU A 102 0.32 -12.76 -11.42
N ASN A 103 -0.89 -12.20 -11.39
CA ASN A 103 -2.08 -12.93 -10.92
C ASN A 103 -2.81 -13.76 -11.99
N SER A 104 -2.25 -13.92 -13.20
CA SER A 104 -3.01 -14.48 -14.34
C SER A 104 -3.41 -15.94 -14.21
N ASP A 105 -2.72 -16.70 -13.37
CA ASP A 105 -2.95 -18.13 -13.16
C ASP A 105 -3.71 -18.44 -11.86
N ILE A 106 -4.11 -17.41 -11.10
CA ILE A 106 -4.97 -17.60 -9.95
C ILE A 106 -6.37 -18.02 -10.44
N PRO A 107 -6.96 -19.09 -9.89
CA PRO A 107 -8.31 -19.50 -10.24
C PRO A 107 -9.33 -18.35 -10.05
N SER A 108 -10.16 -18.11 -11.07
CA SER A 108 -11.09 -16.96 -11.09
C SER A 108 -12.07 -16.95 -9.92
N ASN A 109 -12.46 -18.13 -9.42
CA ASN A 109 -13.28 -18.28 -8.22
C ASN A 109 -12.58 -17.76 -6.96
N ASN A 110 -11.27 -18.01 -6.82
CA ASN A 110 -10.48 -17.56 -5.68
C ASN A 110 -10.31 -16.05 -5.71
N LEU A 111 -9.97 -15.47 -6.87
CA LEU A 111 -9.92 -14.01 -7.05
C LEU A 111 -11.26 -13.34 -6.74
N SER A 112 -12.34 -13.89 -7.29
CA SER A 112 -13.69 -13.34 -7.11
C SER A 112 -14.18 -13.45 -5.66
N MET A 113 -13.89 -14.57 -4.99
CA MET A 113 -14.20 -14.74 -3.57
C MET A 113 -13.39 -13.77 -2.72
N TYR A 114 -12.07 -13.71 -2.93
CA TYR A 114 -11.19 -12.84 -2.17
C TYR A 114 -11.60 -11.36 -2.31
N SER A 115 -11.83 -10.89 -3.55
CA SER A 115 -12.22 -9.50 -3.82
C SER A 115 -13.61 -9.13 -3.28
N ARG A 116 -14.53 -10.08 -3.14
CA ARG A 116 -15.87 -9.82 -2.58
C ARG A 116 -15.85 -9.80 -1.06
N THR A 117 -14.95 -10.59 -0.46
CA THR A 117 -14.84 -10.70 0.99
C THR A 117 -13.96 -9.62 1.60
N LEU A 118 -12.92 -9.16 0.89
CA LEU A 118 -12.08 -8.01 1.24
C LEU A 118 -12.89 -6.71 1.20
#